data_AF-A0AAN8J820-F1
#
_entry.id   AF-A0AAN8J820-F1
#
_cell.length_a   1.000
_cell.length_b   1.000
_cell.length_c   1.000
_cell.angle_alpha   90.00
_cell.angle_beta   90.00
_cell.angle_gamma   90.00
#
_symmetry.space_group_name_H-M   'P 1'
#
loop_
_entity.id
_entity.type
_entity.pdbx_description
1 polymer ?
#
loop_
_entity_poly.entity_id
_entity_poly.type
_entity_poly.pdbx_seq_one_letter_code
_entity_poly.pdbx_strand_id
1 'polypeptide(L)'
;MLSQHPFLYFYKSTDTIDERHTSQYISDELLKVIFDLGPEKIHAIITDNAANMKAARTTIQETHPHITPIGCAAHGLSLLSEDIININSMNSLFKSAKKNVKHIKKRQVISATFTSKEKGRNKTLSLKLPCETKWGAVVIMYKSLLDGKESLQELAIMESLSIEADIRKILLCNDIFWTRLTNTLKLIEPKAQAITEV
;
A
#
# COMPACT_ATOMS: atom_id res chain seq x y z
N MET A 1 9.23 -17.33 36.96
CA MET A 1 9.19 -17.69 35.53
C MET A 1 9.24 -16.39 34.76
N LEU A 2 10.39 -16.05 34.16
CA LEU A 2 10.50 -14.83 33.34
C LEU A 2 9.58 -15.01 32.12
N SER A 3 8.70 -14.05 31.87
CA SER A 3 7.83 -14.07 30.70
C SER A 3 8.70 -14.08 29.45
N GLN A 4 8.63 -15.16 28.65
CA GLN A 4 9.32 -15.30 27.37
C GLN A 4 8.66 -14.47 26.28
N HIS A 5 8.43 -13.18 26.55
CA HIS A 5 7.98 -12.25 25.54
C HIS A 5 9.17 -11.36 25.13
N PRO A 6 9.42 -11.18 23.82
CA PRO A 6 10.46 -10.28 23.37
C PRO A 6 10.14 -8.86 23.86
N PHE A 7 11.12 -8.22 24.49
CA PHE A 7 11.02 -6.82 24.91
C PHE A 7 11.53 -5.93 23.79
N LEU A 8 10.71 -4.96 23.39
CA LEU A 8 11.12 -3.93 22.44
C LEU A 8 11.85 -2.82 23.21
N TYR A 9 13.08 -2.51 22.78
CA TYR A 9 13.87 -1.42 23.34
C TYR A 9 14.29 -0.47 22.22
N PHE A 10 13.97 0.80 22.36
CA PHE A 10 14.54 1.84 21.53
C PHE A 10 15.96 2.14 22.03
N TYR A 11 16.96 1.86 21.21
CA TYR A 11 18.36 2.03 21.61
C TYR A 11 18.93 3.39 21.26
N LYS A 12 18.83 3.81 20.00
CA LYS A 12 19.44 5.04 19.49
C LYS A 12 18.67 5.57 18.29
N SER A 13 18.64 6.89 18.14
CA SER A 13 18.37 7.59 16.88
C SER A 13 19.50 8.59 16.67
N THR A 14 20.00 8.65 15.44
CA THR A 14 21.04 9.59 15.03
C THR A 14 20.42 10.56 14.06
N ASP A 15 20.58 11.86 14.31
CA ASP A 15 20.27 12.89 13.31
C ASP A 15 21.36 12.91 12.23
N THR A 16 20.95 12.96 10.98
CA THR A 16 21.81 12.81 9.81
C THR A 16 21.76 14.03 8.89
N ILE A 17 21.28 15.19 9.38
CA ILE A 17 21.06 16.40 8.57
C ILE A 17 22.29 16.78 7.72
N ASP A 18 23.51 16.63 8.25
CA ASP A 18 24.75 17.01 7.57
C ASP A 18 25.43 15.86 6.81
N GLU A 19 24.87 14.65 6.87
CA GLU A 19 25.52 13.43 6.40
C GLU A 19 24.77 12.80 5.22
N ARG A 20 25.52 12.42 4.19
CA ARG A 20 24.93 11.64 3.10
C ARG A 20 24.69 10.22 3.57
N HIS A 21 23.48 9.71 3.34
CA HIS A 21 23.08 8.31 3.60
C HIS A 21 23.76 7.32 2.65
N THR A 22 25.08 7.35 2.58
CA THR A 22 25.89 6.37 1.87
C THR A 22 25.88 5.04 2.62
N SER A 23 26.16 3.94 1.92
CA SER A 23 26.29 2.64 2.56
C SER A 23 27.35 2.63 3.66
N GLN A 24 28.46 3.34 3.44
CA GLN A 24 29.57 3.44 4.39
C GLN A 24 29.14 4.12 5.69
N TYR A 25 28.53 5.31 5.59
CA TYR A 25 28.06 6.03 6.75
C TYR A 25 27.06 5.21 7.57
N ILE A 26 26.11 4.55 6.87
CA ILE A 26 25.12 3.69 7.51
C ILE A 26 25.78 2.50 8.21
N SER A 27 26.72 1.81 7.56
CA SER A 27 27.42 0.68 8.19
C SER A 27 28.22 1.12 9.41
N ASP A 28 28.88 2.28 9.34
CA ASP A 28 29.70 2.78 10.46
C ASP A 28 28.85 3.10 11.68
N GLU A 29 27.69 3.74 11.50
CA GLU A 29 26.75 4.01 12.60
C GLU A 29 26.17 2.72 13.20
N LEU A 30 25.83 1.74 12.36
CA LEU A 30 25.30 0.46 12.81
C LEU A 30 26.37 -0.37 13.54
N LEU A 31 27.61 -0.36 13.06
CA LEU A 31 28.73 -1.04 13.71
C LEU A 31 29.03 -0.45 15.08
N LYS A 32 28.97 0.89 15.26
CA LYS A 32 29.09 1.52 16.60
C LYS A 32 28.08 0.93 17.58
N VAL A 33 26.81 0.85 17.17
CA VAL A 33 25.74 0.26 17.99
C VAL A 33 26.01 -1.22 18.29
N ILE A 34 26.48 -1.98 17.30
CA ILE A 34 26.82 -3.40 17.46
C ILE A 34 27.95 -3.58 18.47
N PHE A 35 28.99 -2.76 18.41
CA PHE A 35 30.11 -2.78 19.35
C PHE A 35 29.68 -2.37 20.77
N ASP A 36 28.88 -1.31 20.91
CA ASP A 36 28.41 -0.83 22.21
C ASP A 36 27.53 -1.87 22.93
N LEU A 37 26.73 -2.65 22.18
CA LEU A 37 25.90 -3.71 22.72
C LEU A 37 26.69 -5.00 23.02
N GLY A 38 27.77 -5.25 22.28
CA GLY A 38 28.48 -6.52 22.22
C GLY A 38 28.03 -7.34 21.01
N PRO A 39 28.89 -7.53 19.98
CA PRO A 39 28.53 -8.24 18.75
C PRO A 39 28.00 -9.65 18.97
N GLU A 40 28.44 -10.33 20.02
CA GLU A 40 28.02 -11.67 20.43
C GLU A 40 26.55 -11.76 20.87
N LYS A 41 25.94 -10.63 21.23
CA LYS A 41 24.53 -10.58 21.65
C LYS A 41 23.58 -10.36 20.47
N ILE A 42 24.11 -10.04 19.30
CA ILE A 42 23.34 -9.69 18.11
C ILE A 42 23.34 -10.87 17.15
N HIS A 43 22.14 -11.32 16.80
CA HIS A 43 21.95 -12.49 15.93
C HIS A 43 21.59 -12.10 14.51
N ALA A 44 20.89 -10.98 14.32
CA ALA A 44 20.43 -10.53 13.03
C ALA A 44 20.32 -9.01 12.98
N ILE A 45 20.44 -8.47 11.77
CA ILE A 45 20.16 -7.07 11.47
C ILE A 45 19.08 -6.98 10.41
N ILE A 46 18.04 -6.19 10.68
CA ILE A 46 16.90 -5.98 9.78
C ILE A 46 16.92 -4.53 9.31
N THR A 47 17.03 -4.31 8.00
CA THR A 47 17.04 -2.98 7.37
C THR A 47 16.08 -2.93 6.18
N ASP A 48 15.76 -1.73 5.68
CA ASP A 48 15.03 -1.62 4.42
C ASP A 48 15.82 -2.21 3.23
N ASN A 49 15.17 -2.27 2.06
CA ASN A 49 15.74 -2.87 0.86
C ASN A 49 16.34 -1.85 -0.13
N ALA A 50 16.55 -0.59 0.27
CA ALA A 50 17.28 0.37 -0.53
C ALA A 50 18.72 -0.08 -0.75
N ALA A 51 19.32 0.29 -1.88
CA ALA A 51 20.65 -0.16 -2.28
C ALA A 51 21.72 0.10 -1.20
N ASN A 52 21.68 1.28 -0.56
CA ASN A 52 22.64 1.66 0.48
C ASN A 52 22.48 0.80 1.74
N MET A 53 21.24 0.46 2.13
CA MET A 53 20.98 -0.46 3.24
C MET A 53 21.42 -1.89 2.91
N LYS A 54 21.26 -2.32 1.65
CA LYS A 54 21.78 -3.63 1.19
C LYS A 54 23.29 -3.72 1.31
N ALA A 55 24.00 -2.69 0.86
CA ALA A 55 25.44 -2.64 0.98
C ALA A 55 25.90 -2.57 2.44
N ALA A 56 25.24 -1.73 3.27
CA ALA A 56 25.59 -1.61 4.69
C ALA A 56 25.46 -2.93 5.46
N ARG A 57 24.38 -3.70 5.25
CA ARG A 57 24.24 -5.02 5.89
C ARG A 57 25.23 -6.05 5.37
N THR A 58 25.65 -5.95 4.10
CA THR A 58 26.73 -6.79 3.56
C THR A 58 28.04 -6.50 4.28
N THR A 59 28.41 -5.22 4.46
CA THR A 59 29.58 -4.82 5.24
C THR A 59 29.54 -5.35 6.68
N ILE A 60 28.37 -5.31 7.32
CA ILE A 60 28.19 -5.85 8.68
C ILE A 60 28.36 -7.37 8.70
N GLN A 61 27.81 -8.09 7.72
CA GLN A 61 27.96 -9.54 7.61
C GLN A 61 29.43 -9.93 7.35
N GLU A 62 30.16 -9.16 6.55
CA GLU A 62 31.60 -9.36 6.33
C GLU A 62 32.41 -9.12 7.61
N THR A 63 32.04 -8.11 8.40
CA THR A 63 32.69 -7.77 9.68
C THR A 63 32.35 -8.79 10.79
N HIS A 64 31.11 -9.26 10.81
CA HIS A 64 30.56 -10.18 11.80
C HIS A 64 29.78 -11.30 11.12
N PRO A 65 30.46 -12.37 10.65
CA PRO A 65 29.84 -13.44 9.86
C PRO A 65 28.67 -14.17 10.54
N HIS A 66 28.57 -14.11 11.86
CA HIS A 66 27.47 -14.70 12.64
C HIS A 66 26.19 -13.86 12.63
N ILE A 67 26.26 -12.57 12.27
CA ILE A 67 25.09 -11.69 12.22
C ILE A 67 24.37 -11.89 10.88
N THR A 68 23.13 -12.36 10.94
CA THR A 68 22.32 -12.63 9.75
C THR A 68 21.74 -11.32 9.18
N PRO A 69 22.02 -10.95 7.91
CA PRO A 69 21.41 -9.78 7.28
C PRO A 69 20.02 -10.12 6.74
N ILE A 70 19.01 -9.36 7.17
CA ILE A 70 17.61 -9.55 6.78
C ILE A 70 17.08 -8.26 6.15
N GLY A 71 16.43 -8.38 5.00
CA GLY A 71 15.73 -7.26 4.37
C GLY A 71 14.32 -7.07 4.94
N CYS A 72 13.79 -5.86 4.82
CA CYS A 72 12.46 -5.53 5.31
C CYS A 72 11.38 -6.37 4.60
N ALA A 73 10.66 -7.18 5.39
CA ALA A 73 9.56 -8.00 4.92
C ALA A 73 8.41 -7.15 4.36
N ALA A 74 8.09 -6.02 5.01
CA ALA A 74 7.03 -5.11 4.54
C ALA A 74 7.33 -4.56 3.14
N HIS A 75 8.59 -4.21 2.85
CA HIS A 75 8.99 -3.81 1.50
C HIS A 75 8.85 -4.95 0.50
N GLY A 76 9.27 -6.17 0.87
CA GLY A 76 9.09 -7.36 0.01
C GLY A 76 7.62 -7.65 -0.30
N LEU A 77 6.74 -7.52 0.70
CA LEU A 77 5.30 -7.66 0.53
C LEU A 77 4.71 -6.56 -0.37
N SER A 78 5.22 -5.33 -0.30
CA SER A 78 4.83 -4.24 -1.20
C SER A 78 5.20 -4.55 -2.65
N LEU A 79 6.41 -5.06 -2.91
CA LEU A 79 6.84 -5.44 -4.26
C LEU A 79 6.02 -6.60 -4.82
N LEU A 80 5.82 -7.67 -4.04
CA LEU A 80 4.97 -8.79 -4.43
C LEU A 80 3.55 -8.33 -4.80
N SER A 81 3.05 -7.34 -4.06
CA SER A 81 1.75 -6.74 -4.29
C SER A 81 1.69 -5.97 -5.62
N GLU A 82 2.75 -5.23 -5.96
CA GLU A 82 2.88 -4.57 -7.26
C GLU A 82 2.93 -5.59 -8.41
N ASP A 83 3.68 -6.68 -8.25
CA ASP A 83 3.75 -7.77 -9.23
C ASP A 83 2.37 -8.38 -9.48
N ILE A 84 1.59 -8.64 -8.42
CA ILE A 84 0.22 -9.14 -8.52
C ILE A 84 -0.68 -8.15 -9.29
N ILE A 85 -0.58 -6.85 -9.02
CA ILE A 85 -1.36 -5.82 -9.75
C ILE A 85 -0.95 -5.79 -11.23
N ASN A 86 0.32 -6.03 -11.54
CA ASN A 86 0.85 -5.98 -12.89
C ASN A 86 0.45 -7.20 -13.75
N ILE A 87 -0.05 -8.28 -13.16
CA ILE A 87 -0.66 -9.40 -13.91
C ILE A 87 -1.76 -8.84 -14.82
N ASN A 88 -1.75 -9.20 -16.11
CA ASN A 88 -2.61 -8.60 -17.15
C ASN A 88 -4.10 -8.50 -16.77
N SER A 89 -4.64 -9.54 -16.14
CA SER A 89 -6.02 -9.55 -15.66
C SER A 89 -6.25 -8.50 -14.55
N MET A 90 -5.34 -8.40 -13.59
CA MET A 90 -5.41 -7.44 -12.49
C MET A 90 -5.17 -6.01 -12.96
N ASN A 91 -4.20 -5.81 -13.85
CA ASN A 91 -3.86 -4.53 -14.43
C ASN A 91 -5.02 -3.95 -15.25
N SER A 92 -5.69 -4.79 -16.06
CA SER A 92 -6.87 -4.36 -16.81
C SER A 92 -8.04 -3.95 -15.89
N LEU A 93 -8.28 -4.69 -14.81
CA LEU A 93 -9.28 -4.33 -13.80
C LEU A 93 -8.92 -3.00 -13.12
N PHE A 94 -7.66 -2.84 -12.71
CA PHE A 94 -7.15 -1.63 -12.09
C PHE A 94 -7.32 -0.40 -12.99
N LYS A 95 -6.92 -0.51 -14.26
CA LYS A 95 -7.08 0.57 -15.26
C LYS A 95 -8.54 0.93 -15.46
N SER A 96 -9.43 -0.06 -15.55
CA SER A 96 -10.87 0.15 -15.68
C SER A 96 -11.45 0.86 -14.45
N ALA A 97 -11.16 0.36 -13.24
CA ALA A 97 -11.60 0.97 -11.98
C ALA A 97 -11.09 2.41 -11.84
N LYS A 98 -9.81 2.64 -12.11
CA LYS A 98 -9.19 3.97 -12.08
C LYS A 98 -9.84 4.92 -13.10
N LYS A 99 -10.16 4.45 -14.30
CA LYS A 99 -10.87 5.24 -15.32
C LYS A 99 -12.25 5.69 -14.82
N ASN A 100 -13.04 4.76 -14.27
CA ASN A 100 -14.38 5.05 -13.75
C ASN A 100 -14.32 6.11 -12.64
N VAL A 101 -13.48 5.90 -11.62
CA VAL A 101 -13.33 6.85 -10.51
C VAL A 101 -12.86 8.21 -11.00
N LYS A 102 -11.87 8.24 -11.92
CA LYS A 102 -11.33 9.50 -12.47
C LYS A 102 -12.41 10.28 -13.23
N HIS A 103 -13.23 9.61 -14.02
CA HIS A 103 -14.30 10.24 -14.78
C HIS A 103 -15.32 10.92 -13.86
N ILE A 104 -15.73 10.24 -12.80
CA ILE A 104 -16.70 10.76 -11.82
C ILE A 104 -16.11 11.94 -11.05
N LYS A 105 -14.90 11.79 -10.51
CA LYS A 105 -14.27 12.83 -9.67
C LYS A 105 -13.87 14.08 -10.45
N LYS A 106 -13.50 13.96 -11.73
CA LYS A 106 -13.07 15.09 -12.56
C LYS A 106 -14.24 16.04 -12.90
N ARG A 107 -15.46 15.52 -12.96
CA ARG A 107 -16.65 16.29 -13.35
C ARG A 107 -17.38 16.78 -12.11
N GLN A 108 -17.31 18.08 -11.85
CA GLN A 108 -17.87 18.70 -10.64
C GLN A 108 -19.33 18.30 -10.38
N VAL A 109 -20.20 18.40 -11.40
CA VAL A 109 -21.62 18.08 -11.27
C VAL A 109 -21.84 16.62 -10.86
N ILE A 110 -21.13 15.67 -11.48
CA ILE A 110 -21.26 14.24 -11.18
C ILE A 110 -20.73 13.94 -9.78
N SER A 111 -19.56 14.49 -9.43
CA SER A 111 -18.96 14.35 -8.09
C SER A 111 -19.84 14.92 -6.98
N ALA A 112 -20.43 16.10 -7.20
CA ALA A 112 -21.35 16.74 -6.27
C ALA A 112 -22.64 15.93 -6.12
N THR A 113 -23.20 15.42 -7.23
CA THR A 113 -24.40 14.58 -7.21
C THR A 113 -24.15 13.26 -6.47
N PHE A 114 -22.99 12.61 -6.71
CA PHE A 114 -22.55 11.45 -5.95
C PHE A 114 -22.51 11.74 -4.45
N THR A 115 -21.85 12.84 -4.07
CA THR A 115 -21.71 13.25 -2.67
C THR A 115 -23.06 13.53 -2.01
N SER A 116 -23.99 14.17 -2.75
CA SER A 116 -25.34 14.43 -2.26
C SER A 116 -26.12 13.15 -2.02
N LYS A 117 -25.98 12.15 -2.91
CA LYS A 117 -26.61 10.83 -2.76
C LYS A 117 -26.06 10.09 -1.54
N GLU A 118 -24.74 10.08 -1.34
CA GLU A 118 -24.14 9.47 -0.15
C GLU A 118 -24.60 10.15 1.15
N LYS A 119 -24.65 11.49 1.17
CA LYS A 119 -25.18 12.24 2.32
C LYS A 119 -26.65 11.91 2.60
N GLY A 120 -27.48 11.79 1.57
CA GLY A 120 -28.88 11.36 1.71
C GLY A 120 -29.03 9.95 2.30
N ARG A 121 -27.98 9.12 2.20
CA ARG A 121 -27.89 7.79 2.83
C ARG A 121 -27.20 7.80 4.21
N ASN A 122 -26.99 8.98 4.80
CA ASN A 122 -26.20 9.17 6.03
C ASN A 122 -24.76 8.62 5.94
N LYS A 123 -24.17 8.60 4.73
CA LYS A 123 -22.80 8.19 4.49
C LYS A 123 -21.94 9.40 4.11
N THR A 124 -20.70 9.43 4.58
CA THR A 124 -19.67 10.39 4.16
C THR A 124 -18.65 9.72 3.24
N LEU A 125 -19.13 8.85 2.35
CA LEU A 125 -18.27 8.13 1.41
C LEU A 125 -17.77 9.08 0.32
N SER A 126 -16.48 8.96 0.00
CA SER A 126 -15.86 9.64 -1.14
C SER A 126 -15.07 8.63 -1.93
N LEU A 127 -15.26 8.61 -3.26
CA LEU A 127 -14.44 7.79 -4.15
C LEU A 127 -12.97 8.18 -4.02
N LYS A 128 -12.09 7.19 -3.99
CA LYS A 128 -10.66 7.41 -3.76
C LYS A 128 -9.86 7.09 -5.02
N LEU A 129 -9.05 8.03 -5.46
CA LEU A 129 -8.07 7.78 -6.52
C LEU A 129 -6.74 7.36 -5.89
N PRO A 130 -6.07 6.34 -6.45
CA PRO A 130 -4.74 5.99 -6.02
C PRO A 130 -3.75 7.06 -6.49
N CYS A 131 -3.03 7.66 -5.55
CA CYS A 131 -1.98 8.66 -5.82
C CYS A 131 -0.71 8.00 -6.38
N GLU A 132 -0.43 6.77 -5.92
CA GLU A 132 0.62 5.88 -6.40
C GLU A 132 0.06 4.44 -6.48
N THR A 133 0.65 3.56 -7.27
CA THR A 133 0.28 2.13 -7.40
C THR A 133 0.62 1.29 -6.15
N LYS A 134 0.63 1.92 -4.97
CA LYS A 134 0.76 1.23 -3.70
C LYS A 134 -0.51 0.41 -3.46
N TRP A 135 -0.32 -0.83 -3.00
CA TRP A 135 -1.37 -1.80 -2.73
C TRP A 135 -2.54 -1.24 -1.90
N GLY A 136 -2.23 -0.54 -0.80
CA GLY A 136 -3.24 0.08 0.06
C GLY A 136 -4.14 1.06 -0.69
N ALA A 137 -3.59 1.82 -1.64
CA ALA A 137 -4.38 2.76 -2.44
C ALA A 137 -5.33 2.05 -3.41
N VAL A 138 -4.94 0.88 -3.94
CA VAL A 138 -5.82 0.03 -4.77
C VAL A 138 -6.97 -0.54 -3.93
N VAL A 139 -6.66 -1.08 -2.75
CA VAL A 139 -7.67 -1.57 -1.79
C VAL A 139 -8.68 -0.48 -1.45
N ILE A 140 -8.19 0.71 -1.10
CA ILE A 140 -9.03 1.87 -0.75
C ILE A 140 -9.91 2.29 -1.94
N MET A 141 -9.37 2.32 -3.16
CA MET A 141 -10.17 2.61 -4.36
C MET A 141 -11.27 1.57 -4.58
N TYR A 142 -10.93 0.29 -4.50
CA TYR A 142 -11.88 -0.80 -4.73
C TYR A 142 -12.99 -0.82 -3.67
N LYS A 143 -12.65 -0.65 -2.39
CA LYS A 143 -13.63 -0.48 -1.31
C LYS A 143 -14.56 0.69 -1.60
N SER A 144 -14.01 1.86 -1.94
CA SER A 144 -14.84 3.04 -2.23
C SER A 144 -15.79 2.85 -3.42
N LEU A 145 -15.41 2.05 -4.41
CA LEU A 145 -16.28 1.68 -5.53
C LEU A 145 -17.39 0.73 -5.11
N LEU A 146 -17.07 -0.29 -4.31
CA LEU A 146 -18.04 -1.28 -3.82
C LEU A 146 -19.05 -0.65 -2.85
N ASP A 147 -18.56 0.13 -1.88
CA ASP A 147 -19.40 0.82 -0.89
C ASP A 147 -20.34 1.84 -1.54
N GLY A 148 -19.89 2.44 -2.66
CA GLY A 148 -20.64 3.43 -3.43
C GLY A 148 -21.40 2.84 -4.62
N LYS A 149 -21.42 1.51 -4.80
CA LYS A 149 -21.97 0.85 -5.99
C LYS A 149 -23.39 1.30 -6.31
N GLU A 150 -24.27 1.35 -5.31
CA GLU A 150 -25.67 1.74 -5.48
C GLU A 150 -25.79 3.19 -6.00
N SER A 151 -25.11 4.14 -5.36
CA SER A 151 -25.09 5.54 -5.82
C SER A 151 -24.47 5.69 -7.20
N LEU A 152 -23.44 4.90 -7.53
CA LEU A 152 -22.83 4.89 -8.87
C LEU A 152 -23.79 4.40 -9.94
N GLN A 153 -24.57 3.36 -9.64
CA GLN A 153 -25.59 2.84 -10.54
C GLN A 153 -26.71 3.86 -10.76
N GLU A 154 -27.20 4.51 -9.69
CA GLU A 154 -28.20 5.58 -9.84
C GLU A 154 -27.72 6.75 -10.69
N LEU A 155 -26.47 7.20 -10.50
CA LEU A 155 -25.87 8.24 -11.36
C LEU A 155 -25.83 7.80 -12.82
N ALA A 156 -25.51 6.53 -13.06
CA ALA A 156 -25.46 5.95 -14.39
C ALA A 156 -26.86 5.77 -15.03
N ILE A 157 -27.96 5.87 -14.27
CA ILE A 157 -29.33 5.92 -14.82
C ILE A 157 -29.70 7.35 -15.22
N MET A 158 -29.18 8.37 -14.53
CA MET A 158 -29.50 9.76 -14.81
C MET A 158 -28.99 10.18 -16.19
N GLU A 159 -29.90 10.48 -17.11
CA GLU A 159 -29.58 10.97 -18.46
C GLU A 159 -29.03 12.39 -18.44
N SER A 160 -29.45 13.20 -17.47
CA SER A 160 -28.97 14.58 -17.28
C SER A 160 -27.48 14.67 -16.94
N LEU A 161 -26.86 13.57 -16.51
CA LEU A 161 -25.44 13.50 -16.25
C LEU A 161 -24.69 13.00 -17.49
N SER A 162 -23.73 13.81 -17.95
CA SER A 162 -22.82 13.47 -19.04
C SER A 162 -21.78 12.42 -18.60
N ILE A 163 -22.24 11.18 -18.41
CA ILE A 163 -21.42 9.98 -18.18
C ILE A 163 -21.16 9.29 -19.51
N GLU A 164 -19.89 8.98 -19.80
CA GLU A 164 -19.48 8.26 -21.02
C GLU A 164 -20.19 6.89 -21.12
N ALA A 165 -20.60 6.51 -22.34
CA ALA A 165 -21.43 5.32 -22.56
C ALA A 165 -20.76 4.01 -22.12
N ASP A 166 -19.44 3.90 -22.29
CA ASP A 166 -18.67 2.74 -21.83
C ASP A 166 -18.62 2.65 -20.30
N ILE A 167 -18.46 3.78 -19.61
CA ILE A 167 -18.51 3.87 -18.15
C ILE A 167 -19.91 3.53 -17.65
N ARG A 168 -20.96 4.06 -18.30
CA ARG A 168 -22.36 3.76 -17.98
C ARG A 168 -22.63 2.25 -18.08
N LYS A 169 -22.16 1.62 -19.16
CA LYS A 169 -22.25 0.16 -19.36
C LYS A 169 -21.52 -0.63 -18.27
N ILE A 170 -20.34 -0.17 -17.85
CA ILE A 170 -19.58 -0.83 -16.77
C ILE A 170 -20.35 -0.72 -15.43
N LEU A 171 -20.85 0.46 -15.09
CA LEU A 171 -21.53 0.68 -13.81
C LEU A 171 -22.84 -0.11 -13.73
N LEU A 172 -23.66 -0.10 -14.79
CA LEU A 172 -24.99 -0.70 -14.80
C LEU A 172 -25.01 -2.20 -15.11
N CYS A 173 -24.24 -2.64 -16.12
CA CYS A 173 -24.48 -3.92 -16.79
C CYS A 173 -23.30 -4.89 -16.68
N ASN A 174 -22.22 -4.54 -15.99
CA ASN A 174 -21.02 -5.37 -15.93
C ASN A 174 -20.88 -6.04 -14.56
N ASP A 175 -21.67 -7.08 -14.32
CA ASP A 175 -21.56 -7.88 -13.09
C ASP A 175 -20.20 -8.57 -12.96
N ILE A 176 -19.55 -8.87 -14.09
CA ILE A 176 -18.19 -9.42 -14.11
C ILE A 176 -17.22 -8.42 -13.48
N PHE A 177 -17.33 -7.13 -13.79
CA PHE A 177 -16.49 -6.08 -13.20
C PHE A 177 -16.65 -6.02 -11.68
N TRP A 178 -17.89 -5.98 -11.19
CA TRP A 178 -18.18 -5.93 -9.74
C TRP A 178 -17.74 -7.20 -9.00
N THR A 179 -17.96 -8.36 -9.61
CA THR A 179 -17.53 -9.65 -9.07
C THR A 179 -16.02 -9.74 -9.01
N ARG A 180 -15.32 -9.29 -10.06
CA ARG A 180 -13.85 -9.24 -10.08
C ARG A 180 -13.30 -8.27 -9.05
N LEU A 181 -13.89 -7.07 -8.89
CA LEU A 181 -13.51 -6.15 -7.81
C LEU A 181 -13.63 -6.81 -6.43
N THR A 182 -14.74 -7.49 -6.17
CA THR A 182 -15.02 -8.16 -4.89
C THR A 182 -14.04 -9.30 -4.63
N ASN A 183 -13.82 -10.18 -5.62
CA ASN A 183 -12.91 -11.31 -5.49
C ASN A 183 -11.46 -10.87 -5.35
N THR A 184 -11.06 -9.85 -6.12
CA THR A 184 -9.76 -9.24 -5.94
C THR A 184 -9.64 -8.67 -4.54
N LEU A 185 -10.61 -7.88 -4.06
CA LEU A 185 -10.57 -7.29 -2.72
C LEU A 185 -10.36 -8.36 -1.64
N LYS A 186 -11.12 -9.46 -1.68
CA LYS A 186 -10.97 -10.60 -0.75
C LYS A 186 -9.56 -11.21 -0.76
N LEU A 187 -8.91 -11.26 -1.92
CA LEU A 187 -7.55 -11.76 -2.06
C LEU A 187 -6.51 -10.79 -1.49
N ILE A 188 -6.76 -9.48 -1.61
CA ILE A 188 -5.76 -8.45 -1.35
C ILE A 188 -5.88 -7.77 0.02
N GLU A 189 -7.06 -7.78 0.60
CA GLU A 189 -7.38 -7.10 1.86
C GLU A 189 -6.63 -7.66 3.08
N PRO A 190 -6.56 -8.99 3.31
CA PRO A 190 -5.81 -9.54 4.45
C PRO A 190 -4.32 -9.15 4.42
N LYS A 191 -3.74 -9.04 3.22
CA LYS A 191 -2.35 -8.63 3.03
C LYS A 191 -2.13 -7.15 3.30
N ALA A 192 -3.12 -6.31 2.99
CA ALA A 192 -3.04 -4.88 3.29
C ALA A 192 -3.09 -4.62 4.79
N GLN A 193 -3.97 -5.33 5.52
CA GLN A 193 -4.05 -5.28 6.99
C GLN A 193 -2.75 -5.73 7.64
N ALA A 194 -2.18 -6.85 7.19
CA ALA A 194 -0.91 -7.36 7.72
C ALA A 194 0.29 -6.40 7.56
N ILE A 195 0.23 -5.42 6.65
CA ILE A 195 1.28 -4.40 6.47
C ILE A 195 0.96 -3.11 7.26
N THR A 196 -0.31 -2.85 7.58
CA THR A 196 -0.75 -1.62 8.27
C THR A 196 -0.96 -1.79 9.77
N GLU A 197 -1.01 -3.03 10.26
CA GLU A 197 -1.17 -3.38 11.68
C GLU A 197 0.17 -3.70 12.37
N VAL A 198 1.31 -3.42 11.71
CA VAL A 198 2.68 -3.46 12.30
C VAL A 198 3.09 -2.05 12.67
#